data_AF-A0A7Y5G2X0-F1
#
_entry.id   AF-A0A7Y5G2X0-F1
#
_cell.length_a   1.000
_cell.length_b   1.000
_cell.length_c   1.000
_cell.angle_alpha   90.00
_cell.angle_beta   90.00
_cell.angle_gamma   90.00
#
_symmetry.space_group_name_H-M   'P 1'
#
loop_
_entity.id
_entity.type
_entity.pdbx_description
1 polymer ?
#
loop_
_entity_poly.entity_id
_entity_poly.type
_entity_poly.pdbx_seq_one_letter_code
_entity_poly.pdbx_strand_id
1 'polypeptide(L)'
;MNTAAGEKTPIVVLDTNVLVAGLCRREQSPIEENPMSTLSIRLPDDLKAKAILLAKKKNMSLNELVKYWLQTAVVQEETMAWMEKRLHGKKTEQLLAAFGQFLDKTKPGLEPTLAEIQQAQQE
;
A
#
# COMPACT_ATOMS: atom_id res chain seq x y z
N MET A 1 29.33 31.59 -33.11
CA MET A 1 27.98 31.37 -33.65
C MET A 1 27.55 29.96 -33.28
N ASN A 2 26.32 29.86 -32.76
CA ASN A 2 25.46 28.68 -32.56
C ASN A 2 25.76 27.75 -31.38
N THR A 3 24.80 27.25 -30.57
CA THR A 3 23.43 27.65 -30.19
C THR A 3 23.12 26.83 -28.94
N ALA A 4 22.45 27.44 -27.94
CA ALA A 4 21.98 26.75 -26.75
C ALA A 4 20.97 25.63 -27.11
N ALA A 5 21.21 24.41 -26.63
CA ALA A 5 20.21 23.35 -26.59
C ALA A 5 19.88 23.08 -25.11
N GLY A 6 18.92 23.85 -24.59
CA GLY A 6 18.31 23.56 -23.30
C GLY A 6 17.57 22.23 -23.39
N GLU A 7 18.10 21.22 -22.70
CA GLU A 7 17.54 19.89 -22.58
C GLU A 7 16.22 19.98 -21.80
N LYS A 8 15.10 19.92 -22.53
CA LYS A 8 13.75 19.96 -21.96
C LYS A 8 13.47 18.63 -21.27
N THR A 9 13.74 18.55 -19.98
CA THR A 9 13.32 17.43 -19.13
C THR A 9 11.80 17.23 -19.24
N PRO A 10 11.31 16.05 -19.65
CA PRO A 10 9.88 15.80 -19.78
C PRO A 10 9.21 15.67 -18.42
N ILE A 11 8.10 16.39 -18.24
CA ILE A 11 7.26 16.36 -17.03
C ILE A 11 6.30 15.17 -17.13
N VAL A 12 6.24 14.35 -16.08
CA VAL A 12 5.23 13.30 -15.92
C VAL A 12 4.16 13.83 -14.97
N VAL A 13 2.91 13.82 -15.42
CA VAL A 13 1.72 14.28 -14.69
C VAL A 13 1.06 13.05 -14.08
N LEU A 14 0.89 13.01 -12.74
CA LEU A 14 0.32 11.88 -12.01
C LEU A 14 -1.06 12.23 -11.44
N ASP A 15 -2.02 11.33 -11.62
CA ASP A 15 -3.36 11.39 -11.04
C ASP A 15 -3.42 10.57 -9.74
N THR A 16 -3.44 11.26 -8.59
CA THR A 16 -3.36 10.61 -7.27
C THR A 16 -4.71 10.55 -6.56
N ASN A 17 -5.31 9.36 -6.51
CA ASN A 17 -6.42 9.02 -5.59
C ASN A 17 -5.90 8.15 -4.45
N VAL A 18 -5.51 8.75 -3.32
CA VAL A 18 -5.03 8.04 -2.13
C VAL A 18 -6.22 7.72 -1.23
N LEU A 19 -6.79 6.52 -1.35
CA LEU A 19 -7.78 5.99 -0.41
C LEU A 19 -7.03 5.21 0.68
N VAL A 20 -6.77 5.85 1.82
CA VAL A 20 -6.31 5.15 3.03
C VAL A 20 -7.56 4.54 3.66
N ALA A 21 -7.80 3.25 3.43
CA ALA A 21 -8.84 2.51 4.14
C ALA A 21 -8.36 2.24 5.58
N GLY A 22 -8.54 3.24 6.44
CA GLY A 22 -8.32 3.14 7.87
C GLY A 22 -9.32 2.18 8.51
N LEU A 23 -8.78 1.11 9.11
CA LEU A 23 -9.41 0.33 10.16
C LEU A 23 -9.75 1.25 11.35
N CYS A 24 -10.93 1.88 11.35
CA CYS A 24 -11.60 2.37 12.56
C CYS A 24 -13.02 2.85 12.23
N ARG A 25 -14.02 2.11 12.71
CA ARG A 25 -15.44 2.53 12.71
C ARG A 25 -15.61 3.74 13.67
N ARG A 26 -15.84 4.94 13.14
CA ARG A 26 -16.56 6.06 13.80
C ARG A 26 -16.95 7.12 12.77
N GLU A 27 -18.26 7.35 12.69
CA GLU A 27 -18.97 8.51 12.09
C GLU A 27 -18.56 8.93 10.66
N GLN A 28 -19.37 8.50 9.68
CA GLN A 28 -19.35 9.03 8.33
C GLN A 28 -19.94 10.45 8.33
N SER A 29 -19.08 11.46 8.35
CA SER A 29 -19.36 12.81 7.83
C SER A 29 -19.35 12.81 6.29
N PRO A 30 -19.98 13.79 5.62
CA PRO A 30 -20.23 13.76 4.19
C PRO A 30 -18.92 13.64 3.41
N ILE A 31 -18.94 12.86 2.34
CA ILE A 31 -17.82 12.63 1.44
C ILE A 31 -17.53 13.95 0.72
N GLU A 32 -16.67 14.79 1.29
CA GLU A 32 -16.02 15.86 0.54
C GLU A 32 -15.20 15.19 -0.57
N GLU A 33 -15.56 15.46 -1.83
CA GLU A 33 -14.69 15.21 -2.98
C GLU A 33 -13.36 15.93 -2.71
N ASN A 34 -12.34 15.18 -2.30
CA ASN A 34 -10.98 15.69 -2.26
C ASN A 34 -10.61 16.07 -3.70
N PRO A 35 -10.27 17.34 -4.00
CA PRO A 35 -9.91 17.73 -5.34
C PRO A 35 -8.69 16.93 -5.78
N MET A 36 -8.80 16.31 -6.97
CA MET A 36 -7.72 15.56 -7.62
C MET A 36 -6.43 16.40 -7.62
N SER A 37 -5.48 16.03 -6.78
CA SER A 37 -4.19 16.72 -6.70
C SER A 37 -3.22 16.06 -7.67
N THR A 38 -2.70 16.87 -8.59
CA THR A 38 -1.74 16.43 -9.61
C THR A 38 -0.31 16.59 -9.09
N LEU A 39 0.44 15.48 -9.01
CA LEU A 39 1.86 15.51 -8.64
C LEU A 39 2.72 15.40 -9.90
N SER A 40 3.59 16.40 -10.12
CA SER A 40 4.58 16.36 -11.21
C SER A 40 5.95 16.00 -10.67
N ILE A 41 6.49 14.85 -11.09
CA ILE A 41 7.81 14.36 -10.64
C ILE A 41 8.79 14.40 -11.81
N ARG A 42 9.99 14.96 -11.58
CA ARG A 42 11.10 14.87 -12.52
C ARG A 42 11.98 13.69 -12.12
N LEU A 43 12.15 12.76 -13.05
CA LEU A 43 12.98 11.57 -12.88
C LEU A 43 14.13 11.65 -13.88
N PRO A 44 15.35 11.23 -13.48
CA PRO A 44 16.41 10.92 -14.42
C PRO A 44 15.93 9.92 -15.50
N ASP A 45 16.39 10.09 -16.73
CA ASP A 45 15.88 9.30 -17.86
C ASP A 45 16.16 7.80 -17.73
N ASP A 46 17.28 7.43 -17.10
CA ASP A 46 17.63 6.04 -16.81
C ASP A 46 16.65 5.41 -15.80
N LEU A 47 16.29 6.16 -14.75
CA LEU A 47 15.33 5.74 -13.74
C LEU A 47 13.93 5.63 -14.33
N LYS A 48 13.54 6.59 -15.17
CA LYS A 48 12.27 6.57 -15.91
C LYS A 48 12.17 5.33 -16.80
N ALA A 49 13.22 5.01 -17.56
CA ALA A 49 13.25 3.84 -18.43
C ALA A 49 13.07 2.54 -17.62
N LYS A 50 13.77 2.40 -16.49
CA LYS A 50 13.63 1.26 -15.58
C LYS A 50 12.21 1.17 -14.98
N ALA A 51 11.66 2.29 -14.54
CA ALA A 51 10.32 2.35 -13.97
C ALA A 51 9.24 1.98 -15.00
N ILE A 52 9.37 2.44 -16.25
CA ILE A 52 8.47 2.05 -17.34
C ILE A 52 8.56 0.54 -17.62
N LEU A 53 9.77 -0.03 -17.62
CA LEU A 53 9.97 -1.47 -17.82
C LEU A 53 9.32 -2.28 -16.69
N LEU A 54 9.47 -1.83 -15.44
CA LEU A 54 8.81 -2.44 -14.28
C LEU A 54 7.28 -2.34 -14.36
N ALA A 55 6.75 -1.18 -14.77
CA ALA A 55 5.32 -0.98 -14.94
C ALA A 55 4.76 -1.94 -16.00
N LYS A 56 5.44 -2.06 -17.15
CA LYS A 56 5.10 -3.05 -18.20
C LYS A 56 5.12 -4.48 -17.68
N LYS A 57 6.15 -4.88 -16.91
CA LYS A 57 6.22 -6.22 -16.31
C LYS A 57 5.04 -6.53 -15.39
N LYS A 58 4.49 -5.51 -14.76
CA LYS A 58 3.35 -5.59 -13.84
C LYS A 58 2.01 -5.28 -14.52
N ASN A 59 1.99 -5.14 -15.84
CA ASN A 59 0.82 -4.80 -16.64
C ASN A 59 0.07 -3.55 -16.15
N MET A 60 0.81 -2.53 -15.72
CA MET A 60 0.27 -1.26 -15.21
C MET A 60 0.97 -0.07 -15.85
N SER A 61 0.32 1.10 -15.81
CA SER A 61 0.93 2.35 -16.22
C SER A 61 1.98 2.83 -15.21
N LEU A 62 2.87 3.72 -15.64
CA LEU A 62 3.85 4.34 -14.74
C LEU A 62 3.16 5.11 -13.60
N ASN A 63 2.02 5.76 -13.88
CA ASN A 63 1.26 6.49 -12.88
C ASN A 63 0.71 5.54 -11.80
N GLU A 64 0.09 4.43 -12.22
CA GLU A 64 -0.41 3.41 -11.30
C GLU A 64 0.70 2.76 -10.48
N LEU A 65 1.87 2.53 -11.09
CA LEU A 65 3.02 1.99 -10.38
C LEU A 65 3.49 2.93 -9.27
N VAL A 66 3.62 4.23 -9.58
CA VAL A 66 4.04 5.24 -8.59
C VAL A 66 3.00 5.38 -7.48
N LYS A 67 1.71 5.40 -7.84
CA LYS A 67 0.61 5.42 -6.87
C LYS A 67 0.67 4.22 -5.93
N TYR A 68 0.80 3.01 -6.48
CA TYR A 68 0.88 1.77 -5.71
C TYR A 68 2.10 1.77 -4.76
N TRP A 69 3.25 2.23 -5.24
CA TRP A 69 4.46 2.36 -4.42
C TRP A 69 4.29 3.36 -3.28
N LEU A 70 3.70 4.54 -3.57
CA LEU A 70 3.47 5.56 -2.55
C LEU A 70 2.50 5.03 -1.48
N GLN A 71 1.40 4.39 -1.90
CA GLN A 71 0.46 3.76 -0.97
C GLN A 71 1.14 2.70 -0.12
N THR A 72 1.95 1.83 -0.73
CA THR A 72 2.66 0.76 -0.02
C THR A 72 3.65 1.34 0.99
N ALA A 73 4.40 2.37 0.62
CA ALA A 73 5.36 3.03 1.50
C ALA A 73 4.66 3.68 2.71
N VAL A 74 3.55 4.40 2.48
CA VAL A 74 2.77 5.02 3.55
C VAL A 74 2.18 3.96 4.49
N VAL A 75 1.56 2.91 3.94
CA VAL A 75 0.99 1.82 4.74
C VAL A 75 2.07 1.11 5.56
N GLN A 76 3.25 0.87 4.99
CA GLN A 76 4.37 0.28 5.71
C GLN A 76 4.80 1.15 6.89
N GLU A 77 4.99 2.45 6.67
CA GLU A 77 5.38 3.39 7.71
C GLU A 77 4.33 3.48 8.82
N GLU A 78 3.04 3.61 8.45
CA GLU A 78 1.93 3.61 9.41
C GLU A 78 1.84 2.30 10.19
N THR A 79 2.09 1.17 9.53
CA THR A 79 2.11 -0.14 10.19
C THR A 79 3.25 -0.24 11.17
N MET A 80 4.45 0.22 10.81
CA MET A 80 5.61 0.25 11.70
C MET A 80 5.36 1.17 12.90
N ALA A 81 4.85 2.38 12.69
CA ALA A 81 4.51 3.32 13.75
C ALA A 81 3.40 2.76 14.68
N TRP A 82 2.39 2.09 14.09
CA TRP A 82 1.35 1.42 14.87
C TRP A 82 1.92 0.28 15.71
N MET A 83 2.79 -0.56 15.12
CA MET A 83 3.45 -1.66 15.84
C MET A 83 4.32 -1.13 16.96
N GLU A 84 5.11 -0.08 16.70
CA GLU A 84 5.90 0.59 17.72
C GLU A 84 4.99 1.06 18.86
N LYS A 85 3.95 1.85 18.58
CA LYS A 85 2.99 2.30 19.59
C LYS A 85 2.33 1.15 20.36
N ARG A 86 2.02 0.04 19.69
CA ARG A 86 1.35 -1.13 20.28
C ARG A 86 2.28 -1.94 21.18
N LEU A 87 3.55 -2.04 20.81
CA LEU A 87 4.55 -2.88 21.46
C LEU A 87 5.43 -2.10 22.45
N HIS A 88 5.51 -0.78 22.31
CA HIS A 88 6.31 0.08 23.18
C HIS A 88 5.87 -0.07 24.64
N GLY A 89 6.85 -0.36 25.51
CA GLY A 89 6.62 -0.57 26.95
C GLY A 89 5.96 -1.90 27.34
N LYS A 90 5.58 -2.77 26.38
CA LYS A 90 5.09 -4.12 26.70
C LYS A 90 6.26 -5.09 26.88
N LYS A 91 6.24 -5.83 27.99
CA LYS A 91 7.18 -6.95 28.21
C LYS A 91 6.78 -8.15 27.35
N THR A 92 7.75 -8.85 26.78
CA THR A 92 7.55 -10.04 25.95
C THR A 92 6.65 -11.09 26.64
N GLU A 93 6.82 -11.29 27.94
CA GLU A 93 6.02 -12.21 28.75
C GLU A 93 4.52 -11.86 28.76
N GLN A 94 4.20 -10.56 28.80
CA GLN A 94 2.80 -10.08 28.80
C GLN A 94 2.16 -10.22 27.42
N LEU A 95 2.94 -10.04 26.35
CA LEU A 95 2.50 -10.28 24.98
C LEU A 95 2.23 -11.77 24.75
N LEU A 96 3.11 -12.64 25.23
CA LEU A 96 2.96 -14.09 25.11
C LEU A 96 1.72 -14.59 25.87
N ALA A 97 1.51 -14.10 27.10
CA ALA A 97 0.33 -14.44 27.89
C ALA A 97 -0.97 -13.95 27.21
N ALA A 98 -0.98 -12.73 26.66
CA ALA A 98 -2.12 -12.20 25.93
C ALA A 98 -2.42 -12.99 24.64
N PHE A 99 -1.38 -13.48 23.96
CA PHE A 99 -1.52 -14.32 22.78
C PHE A 99 -2.06 -15.72 23.13
N GLY A 100 -1.57 -16.33 24.23
CA GLY A 100 -2.12 -17.59 24.75
C GLY A 100 -3.61 -17.46 25.09
N GLN A 101 -3.99 -16.41 25.82
CA GLN A 101 -5.41 -16.12 26.12
C GLN A 101 -6.27 -15.86 24.87
N PHE A 102 -5.67 -15.36 23.78
CA PHE A 102 -6.37 -15.19 22.52
C PHE A 102 -6.63 -16.54 21.86
N LEU A 103 -5.62 -17.42 21.79
CA LEU A 103 -5.77 -18.77 21.23
C LEU A 103 -6.79 -19.59 22.04
N ASP A 104 -6.78 -19.47 23.37
CA ASP A 104 -7.76 -20.15 24.24
C ASP A 104 -9.21 -19.69 23.97
N LYS A 105 -9.40 -18.49 23.40
CA LYS A 105 -10.72 -17.97 23.01
C LYS A 105 -11.13 -18.37 21.60
N THR A 106 -10.20 -18.86 20.78
CA THR A 106 -10.53 -19.35 19.45
C THR A 106 -11.19 -20.71 19.57
N LYS A 107 -12.41 -20.83 19.04
CA LYS A 107 -13.07 -22.13 18.94
C LYS A 107 -12.48 -22.85 17.73
N PRO A 108 -12.07 -24.12 17.86
CA PRO A 108 -11.73 -24.92 16.69
C PRO A 108 -12.96 -24.97 15.78
N GLY A 109 -12.80 -24.49 14.55
CA GLY A 109 -13.79 -24.70 13.49
C GLY A 109 -13.77 -26.15 13.04
N LEU A 110 -14.80 -26.60 12.33
CA LEU A 110 -14.69 -27.86 11.58
C LEU A 110 -13.55 -27.72 10.56
N GLU A 111 -12.71 -28.74 10.48
CA GLU A 111 -11.80 -28.83 9.34
C GLU A 111 -12.65 -28.89 8.05
N PRO A 112 -12.32 -28.07 7.05
CA PRO A 112 -13.05 -28.07 5.79
C PRO A 112 -12.91 -29.45 5.15
N THR A 113 -14.03 -29.96 4.65
CA THR A 113 -14.06 -31.22 3.92
C THR A 113 -13.26 -31.08 2.62
N LEU A 114 -12.74 -32.20 2.10
CA LEU A 114 -12.00 -32.21 0.83
C LEU A 114 -12.81 -31.60 -0.32
N ALA A 115 -14.13 -31.72 -0.30
CA ALA A 115 -15.03 -31.11 -1.28
C ALA A 115 -15.01 -29.58 -1.19
N GLU A 116 -15.07 -29.01 0.01
CA GLU A 116 -15.00 -27.55 0.24
C GLU A 116 -13.62 -26.99 -0.13
N ILE A 117 -12.55 -27.75 0.13
CA ILE A 117 -11.18 -27.40 -0.28
C ILE A 117 -11.06 -27.36 -1.81
N GLN A 118 -11.61 -28.37 -2.50
CA GLN A 118 -11.58 -28.44 -3.96
C GLN A 118 -12.42 -27.33 -4.61
N GLN A 119 -13.53 -26.94 -3.98
CA GLN A 119 -14.40 -25.88 -4.46
C GLN A 119 -13.74 -24.50 -4.34
N ALA A 120 -12.99 -24.25 -3.26
CA ALA A 120 -12.26 -23.00 -3.04
C ALA A 120 -10.99 -22.84 -3.93
N GLN A 121 -10.51 -23.92 -4.56
CA GLN A 121 -9.37 -23.89 -5.49
C GLN A 121 -9.77 -23.67 -6.96
N GLN A 122 -11.07 -23.69 -7.25
CA GLN A 122 -11.62 -23.55 -8.61
C GLN A 122 -12.24 -22.16 -8.89
N GLU A 123 -12.30 -21.28 -7.88
CA GLU A 123 -12.60 -19.84 -8.02
C GLU A 123 -11.32 -19.03 -8.26
#